data_AF-A0A502FZA7-F1
#
_entry.id   AF-A0A502FZA7-F1
#
_cell.length_a   1.000
_cell.length_b   1.000
_cell.length_c   1.000
_cell.angle_alpha   90.00
_cell.angle_beta   90.00
_cell.angle_gamma   90.00
#
_symmetry.space_group_name_H-M   'P 1'
#
loop_
_entity.id
_entity.type
_entity.pdbx_description
1 polymer ?
#
loop_
_entity_poly.entity_id
_entity_poly.type
_entity_poly.pdbx_seq_one_letter_code
_entity_poly.pdbx_strand_id
1 'polypeptide(L)'
;MTKLLILATSALSILSSPVIAREARPAATGVAVPIDAASPTATQRQSNPRYCIVETITGSRIPHKTCRTRAQWIDEGFDPLAKN
;
A
#
# COMPACT_ATOMS: atom_id res chain seq x y z
N MET A 1 48.09 -42.10 -0.64
CA MET A 1 47.51 -41.89 -1.99
C MET A 1 46.30 -40.99 -1.85
N THR A 2 46.53 -39.69 -2.05
CA THR A 2 45.58 -38.61 -1.76
C THR A 2 44.74 -38.36 -3.01
N LYS A 3 43.43 -38.58 -2.96
CA LYS A 3 42.51 -38.20 -4.04
C LYS A 3 41.77 -36.93 -3.63
N LEU A 4 42.31 -35.80 -4.10
CA LEU A 4 41.68 -34.48 -4.05
C LEU A 4 40.64 -34.42 -5.18
N LEU A 5 39.35 -34.43 -4.85
CA LEU A 5 38.27 -34.22 -5.81
C LEU A 5 37.78 -32.78 -5.68
N ILE A 6 38.25 -31.92 -6.59
CA ILE A 6 37.82 -30.54 -6.74
C ILE A 6 36.49 -30.55 -7.50
N LEU A 7 35.37 -30.27 -6.81
CA LEU A 7 34.11 -29.95 -7.48
C LEU A 7 34.08 -28.46 -7.82
N ALA A 8 34.11 -28.16 -9.11
CA ALA A 8 33.89 -26.83 -9.66
C ALA A 8 32.41 -26.47 -9.55
N THR A 9 32.03 -25.69 -8.53
CA THR A 9 30.71 -25.08 -8.45
C THR A 9 30.70 -23.78 -9.26
N SER A 10 29.95 -23.81 -10.36
CA SER A 10 29.67 -22.71 -11.26
C SER A 10 29.10 -21.50 -10.51
N ALA A 11 29.76 -20.35 -10.64
CA ALA A 11 29.31 -19.08 -10.09
C ALA A 11 28.02 -18.63 -10.78
N LEU A 12 26.94 -18.50 -10.00
CA LEU A 12 25.66 -17.96 -10.45
C LEU A 12 25.72 -16.43 -10.33
N SER A 13 26.05 -15.74 -11.42
CA SER A 13 26.08 -14.27 -11.47
C SER A 13 24.66 -13.71 -11.48
N ILE A 14 24.24 -13.06 -10.38
CA ILE A 14 22.97 -12.34 -10.30
C ILE A 14 23.15 -10.99 -10.99
N LEU A 15 22.48 -10.77 -12.12
CA LEU A 15 22.43 -9.45 -12.77
C LEU A 15 21.64 -8.48 -11.89
N SER A 16 22.30 -7.45 -11.37
CA SER A 16 21.64 -6.30 -10.73
C SER A 16 21.27 -5.28 -11.82
N SER A 17 19.98 -4.95 -11.94
CA SER A 17 19.53 -3.86 -12.81
C SER A 17 19.78 -2.51 -12.13
N PRO A 18 20.37 -1.52 -12.80
CA PRO A 18 20.54 -0.19 -12.23
C PRO A 18 19.19 0.55 -12.18
N VAL A 19 18.90 1.21 -11.06
CA VAL A 19 17.77 2.13 -10.94
C VAL A 19 18.15 3.45 -11.59
N ILE A 20 17.36 3.92 -12.56
CA ILE A 20 17.56 5.23 -13.20
C ILE A 20 16.75 6.28 -12.44
N ALA A 21 17.43 7.23 -11.82
CA ALA A 21 16.82 8.43 -11.26
C ALA A 21 16.30 9.32 -12.41
N ARG A 22 15.04 9.77 -12.35
CA ARG A 22 14.50 10.75 -13.28
C ARG A 22 14.68 12.16 -12.73
N GLU A 23 15.40 12.98 -13.49
CA GLU A 23 15.57 14.42 -13.26
C GLU A 23 14.25 15.20 -13.42
N ALA A 24 14.12 16.31 -12.69
CA ALA A 24 12.91 17.08 -12.48
C ALA A 24 12.31 17.72 -13.75
N ARG A 25 10.96 17.81 -13.77
CA ARG A 25 10.17 18.46 -14.82
C ARG A 25 10.20 19.99 -14.65
N PRO A 26 10.39 20.79 -15.71
CA PRO A 26 10.17 22.24 -15.65
C PRO A 26 8.67 22.54 -15.52
N ALA A 27 8.30 23.46 -14.61
CA ALA A 27 6.95 23.98 -14.55
C ALA A 27 6.67 24.87 -15.78
N ALA A 28 5.60 24.56 -16.50
CA ALA A 28 5.16 25.30 -17.68
C ALA A 28 4.58 26.68 -17.29
N THR A 29 4.90 27.69 -18.10
CA THR A 29 4.34 29.04 -18.05
C THR A 29 2.80 28.99 -18.16
N GLY A 30 2.10 29.48 -17.13
CA GLY A 30 0.65 29.47 -17.07
C GLY A 30 0.02 30.47 -18.03
N VAL A 31 -0.91 29.99 -18.86
CA VAL A 31 -1.97 30.82 -19.45
C VAL A 31 -3.23 30.55 -18.66
N ALA A 32 -3.72 31.57 -17.94
CA ALA A 32 -4.96 31.50 -17.20
C ALA A 32 -6.13 31.44 -18.18
N VAL A 33 -6.86 30.32 -18.18
CA VAL A 33 -8.19 30.22 -18.78
C VAL A 33 -9.21 30.50 -17.66
N PRO A 34 -10.17 31.42 -17.85
CA PRO A 34 -11.24 31.60 -16.87
C PRO A 34 -12.10 30.34 -16.86
N ILE A 35 -12.02 29.57 -15.77
CA ILE A 35 -12.93 28.46 -15.51
C ILE A 35 -14.18 29.08 -14.91
N ASP A 36 -15.26 29.14 -15.69
CA ASP A 36 -16.61 29.38 -15.19
C ASP A 36 -16.88 28.39 -14.05
N ALA A 37 -17.01 28.91 -12.83
CA ALA A 37 -17.17 28.12 -11.62
C ALA A 37 -18.59 27.57 -11.53
N ALA A 38 -18.90 26.56 -12.34
CA ALA A 38 -19.98 25.65 -12.04
C ALA A 38 -19.57 24.84 -10.81
N SER A 39 -19.95 25.31 -9.63
CA SER A 39 -19.83 24.54 -8.38
C SER A 39 -20.58 23.22 -8.58
N PRO A 40 -19.91 22.06 -8.58
CA PRO A 40 -20.64 20.81 -8.56
C PRO A 40 -21.37 20.77 -7.23
N THR A 41 -22.71 20.92 -7.27
CA THR A 41 -23.57 20.55 -6.17
C THR A 41 -23.09 19.20 -5.67
N ALA A 42 -22.50 19.18 -4.47
CA ALA A 42 -21.96 17.97 -3.89
C ALA A 42 -23.13 17.02 -3.70
N THR A 43 -23.33 16.11 -4.65
CA THR A 43 -24.13 14.91 -4.43
C THR A 43 -23.59 14.31 -3.15
N GLN A 44 -24.42 14.32 -2.11
CA GLN A 44 -24.06 13.86 -0.78
C GLN A 44 -23.60 12.42 -0.91
N ARG A 45 -22.29 12.22 -1.09
CA ARG A 45 -21.68 10.91 -1.25
C ARG A 45 -22.01 10.20 0.05
N GLN A 46 -22.87 9.18 0.00
CA GLN A 46 -23.16 8.34 1.15
C GLN A 46 -21.81 7.83 1.66
N SER A 47 -21.34 8.47 2.73
CA SER A 47 -20.09 8.09 3.37
C SER A 47 -20.37 6.74 4.00
N ASN A 48 -19.76 5.70 3.45
CA ASN A 48 -19.74 4.38 4.07
C ASN A 48 -18.41 4.25 4.80
N PRO A 49 -18.32 4.72 6.06
CA PRO A 49 -17.08 4.71 6.81
C PRO A 49 -16.61 3.27 7.01
N ARG A 50 -15.32 3.04 6.75
CA ARG A 50 -14.65 1.77 7.05
C ARG A 50 -13.87 1.92 8.35
N TYR A 51 -13.91 0.88 9.16
CA TYR A 51 -13.23 0.77 10.44
C TYR A 51 -12.08 -0.21 10.29
N CYS A 52 -10.88 0.22 10.68
CA CYS A 52 -9.67 -0.57 10.54
C CYS A 52 -9.18 -1.04 11.89
N ILE A 53 -9.10 -2.35 12.08
CA ILE A 53 -8.52 -2.98 13.27
C ILE A 53 -7.09 -3.38 12.95
N VAL A 54 -6.17 -3.12 13.87
CA VAL A 54 -4.77 -3.52 13.76
C VAL A 54 -4.52 -4.63 14.76
N GLU A 55 -4.20 -5.82 14.25
CA GLU A 55 -3.92 -7.02 15.05
C GLU A 55 -2.42 -7.29 15.00
N THR A 56 -1.81 -7.55 16.16
CA THR A 56 -0.43 -8.02 16.23
C THR A 56 -0.45 -9.54 16.41
N ILE A 57 -0.14 -10.29 15.36
CA ILE A 57 -0.13 -11.76 15.41
C ILE A 57 1.16 -12.25 16.09
N THR A 58 1.04 -13.25 16.95
CA THR A 58 2.18 -13.91 17.61
C THR A 58 3.05 -14.64 16.59
N GLY A 59 4.36 -14.36 16.60
CA GLY A 59 5.35 -15.02 15.74
C GLY A 59 6.12 -14.03 14.87
N SER A 60 5.42 -13.21 14.08
CA SER A 60 6.06 -12.27 13.13
C SER A 60 6.24 -10.85 13.69
N ARG A 61 5.45 -10.44 14.70
CA ARG A 61 5.39 -9.05 15.22
C ARG A 61 5.06 -8.00 14.15
N ILE A 62 4.71 -8.41 12.94
CA ILE A 62 4.23 -7.52 11.90
C ILE A 62 2.74 -7.27 12.18
N PRO A 63 2.32 -6.00 12.32
CA PRO A 63 0.91 -5.67 12.52
C PRO A 63 0.13 -5.88 11.22
N HIS A 64 -1.00 -6.59 11.31
CA HIS A 64 -1.94 -6.76 10.21
C HIS A 64 -3.11 -5.79 10.38
N LYS A 65 -3.49 -5.10 9.30
CA LYS A 65 -4.59 -4.12 9.31
C LYS A 65 -5.74 -4.62 8.45
N THR A 66 -6.89 -4.82 9.08
CA THR A 66 -8.12 -5.26 8.40
C THR A 66 -9.14 -4.13 8.44
N CYS A 67 -9.64 -3.67 7.28
CA CYS A 67 -10.58 -2.57 7.18
C CYS A 67 -11.92 -3.00 6.57
N ARG A 68 -12.99 -2.97 7.37
CA ARG A 68 -14.34 -3.39 6.96
C ARG A 68 -15.38 -2.33 7.33
N THR A 69 -16.56 -2.39 6.72
CA THR A 69 -17.68 -1.53 7.13
C THR A 69 -18.18 -1.96 8.51
N ARG A 70 -18.94 -1.11 9.20
CA ARG A 70 -19.52 -1.51 10.50
C ARG A 70 -20.43 -2.74 10.37
N ALA A 71 -21.22 -2.80 9.31
CA ALA A 71 -22.10 -3.95 9.04
C ALA A 71 -21.29 -5.25 8.93
N GLN A 72 -20.20 -5.24 8.14
CA GLN A 72 -19.32 -6.40 7.99
C GLN A 72 -18.69 -6.83 9.33
N TRP A 73 -18.28 -5.88 10.17
CA TRP A 73 -17.76 -6.20 11.50
C TRP A 73 -18.83 -6.82 12.40
N ILE A 74 -20.05 -6.28 12.38
CA ILE A 74 -21.18 -6.83 13.13
C ILE A 74 -21.52 -8.25 12.65
N ASP A 75 -21.45 -8.51 11.35
CA ASP A 75 -21.63 -9.85 10.77
C ASP A 75 -20.56 -10.84 11.29
N GLU A 76 -19.37 -10.35 11.62
CA GLU A 76 -18.29 -11.11 12.29
C GLU A 76 -18.44 -11.18 13.82
N GLY A 77 -19.48 -10.56 14.40
CA GLY A 77 -19.73 -10.56 15.83
C GLY A 77 -18.94 -9.52 16.64
N PHE A 78 -18.36 -8.51 15.97
CA PHE A 78 -17.58 -7.45 16.62
C PHE A 78 -18.14 -6.07 16.26
N ASP A 79 -18.42 -5.20 17.23
CA ASP A 79 -18.78 -3.81 16.94
C ASP A 79 -17.60 -2.87 17.25
N PRO A 80 -16.95 -2.26 16.22
CA PRO A 80 -15.82 -1.36 16.43
C PRO A 80 -16.18 -0.06 17.16
N LEU A 81 -17.47 0.22 17.38
CA LEU A 81 -17.96 1.41 18.07
C LEU A 81 -18.66 1.12 19.40
N ALA A 82 -18.72 -0.14 19.85
CA ALA A 82 -19.29 -0.44 21.15
C ALA A 82 -18.44 0.20 22.26
N LYS A 83 -19.08 1.01 23.09
CA LYS A 83 -18.49 1.57 24.32
C LYS A 83 -18.64 0.53 25.43
N ASN A 84 -17.54 0.26 26.15
CA ASN A 84 -17.56 -0.51 27.41
C ASN A 84 -18.38 0.21 28.48
#